data_AF-A0A8B7UIV7-F1
#
_entry.id   AF-A0A8B7UIV7-F1
#
_cell.length_a   1.000
_cell.length_b   1.000
_cell.length_c   1.000
_cell.angle_alpha   90.00
_cell.angle_beta   90.00
_cell.angle_gamma   90.00
#
_symmetry.space_group_name_H-M   'P 1'
#
loop_
_entity.id
_entity.type
_entity.pdbx_description
1 polymer ?
#
loop_
_entity_poly.entity_id
_entity_poly.type
_entity_poly.pdbx_seq_one_letter_code
_entity_poly.pdbx_strand_id
1 'polypeptide(L)'
;MLAALENRLGCSSNVIIIFATYFFFRYTIYSPKDGQPCMDHDRQTGEGVGPQEYTLIKLKVLEPYPLRLSGLKGKNIFLVAATLRPETMFGQTNCWVRPDMKYIGFETASGDIFICTQRAARNMSYQGYTKDNGVVPVVKELMGEEILGASLSAPLTSYKVIYVLPMLTIKEDKGTGVVTSVPSDSPDDLAAFRDLKKKQALRAKYGIKDDMVLPFEPVPILEIPGFGNLAAVTICDELKIQSQNDREKLTEAKEKLYLKGFYEGVMLVDGFKGQKIQDVKKPIQKRMIDAGDALIYMEPEKQVMSRSLDECVVALCDQWYLDYGEENWKKQTSQCLKNLETFCEEARRNFEASLDWLQDHACSRTYGLGTRLPWDEQWLIESLSDSTIYMAFYTVAHLLQGGHLSGQAESPLGIRPQQMTKEVWDYVFFKDAPFPKTQIPKEKVDRLKEEFEFWYPVDLRTSGKDLIPNHLSYFLYNHVAVWPEQR
;
A
#
# COMPACT_ATOMS: atom_id res chain seq x y z
N MET A 1 26.10 8.21 13.34
CA MET A 1 26.04 9.60 12.82
C MET A 1 24.59 10.12 12.79
N LEU A 2 23.60 9.32 12.37
CA LEU A 2 22.17 9.70 12.38
C LEU A 2 21.47 9.65 13.77
N ALA A 3 22.05 8.99 14.78
CA ALA A 3 21.38 8.71 16.06
C ALA A 3 21.90 9.52 17.26
N ALA A 4 22.32 10.77 17.07
CA ALA A 4 22.78 11.60 18.19
C ALA A 4 22.30 13.03 18.01
N LEU A 5 20.99 13.27 18.07
CA LEU A 5 20.44 14.59 17.84
C LEU A 5 19.14 14.82 18.66
N GLU A 6 19.18 15.65 19.72
CA GLU A 6 17.96 16.30 20.23
C GLU A 6 18.20 17.68 20.90
N ASN A 7 17.27 18.60 20.58
CA ASN A 7 16.69 19.75 21.29
C ASN A 7 17.54 20.93 21.85
N ARG A 8 17.44 22.10 21.20
CA ARG A 8 16.43 23.15 21.48
C ARG A 8 16.58 24.38 20.55
N LEU A 9 15.44 24.82 20.02
CA LEU A 9 15.03 26.17 19.57
C LEU A 9 16.13 27.15 19.08
N GLY A 10 16.11 27.43 17.78
CA GLY A 10 16.72 28.62 17.18
C GLY A 10 17.34 28.32 15.82
N CYS A 11 16.76 28.90 14.76
CA CYS A 11 17.18 28.76 13.37
C CYS A 11 18.70 28.66 13.17
N SER A 12 19.14 27.54 12.58
CA SER A 12 20.37 27.42 11.78
C SER A 12 20.27 26.13 10.97
N SER A 13 20.81 26.11 9.75
CA SER A 13 20.54 25.16 8.66
C SER A 13 20.83 23.67 8.90
N ASN A 14 21.10 23.23 10.14
CA ASN A 14 21.54 21.87 10.50
C ASN A 14 20.45 21.04 11.21
N VAL A 15 19.18 21.33 10.92
CA VAL A 15 17.99 20.69 11.53
C VAL A 15 17.20 19.82 10.55
N ILE A 16 17.71 19.60 9.33
CA ILE A 16 16.87 19.15 8.21
C ILE A 16 16.45 17.68 8.32
N ILE A 17 17.31 16.73 8.73
CA ILE A 17 16.91 15.31 8.78
C ILE A 17 15.90 15.02 9.90
N ILE A 18 16.01 15.66 11.07
CA ILE A 18 15.02 15.50 12.15
C ILE A 18 13.70 16.17 11.79
N PHE A 19 13.74 17.33 11.10
CA PHE A 19 12.52 18.00 10.64
C PHE A 19 11.89 17.33 9.43
N ALA A 20 12.64 16.53 8.65
CA ALA A 20 12.10 15.69 7.59
C ALA A 20 11.56 14.35 8.12
N THR A 21 11.71 14.07 9.42
CA THR A 21 11.11 12.91 10.07
C THR A 21 9.79 13.24 10.73
N TYR A 22 8.70 12.68 10.21
CA TYR A 22 7.36 12.83 10.77
C TYR A 22 6.78 11.48 11.20
N PHE A 23 5.90 11.53 12.19
CA PHE A 23 5.18 10.39 12.72
C PHE A 23 3.71 10.46 12.26
N PHE A 24 3.29 9.50 11.44
CA PHE A 24 1.91 9.40 10.97
C PHE A 24 1.55 7.96 10.61
N PHE A 25 0.26 7.66 10.47
CA PHE A 25 -0.22 6.35 10.06
C PHE A 25 -0.04 6.13 8.55
N ARG A 26 0.64 5.07 8.14
CA ARG A 26 0.67 4.67 6.72
C ARG A 26 0.45 3.18 6.54
N TYR A 27 -0.14 2.87 5.39
CA TYR A 27 -0.23 1.51 4.89
C TYR A 27 1.14 1.00 4.44
N THR A 28 1.55 -0.13 5.00
CA THR A 28 2.80 -0.80 4.63
C THR A 28 2.61 -2.31 4.64
N ILE A 29 3.43 -3.01 3.86
CA ILE A 29 3.50 -4.47 3.96
C ILE A 29 4.03 -4.81 5.36
N TYR A 30 3.37 -5.72 6.04
CA TYR A 30 3.57 -6.01 7.45
C TYR A 30 3.57 -7.51 7.69
N SER A 31 4.46 -7.97 8.55
CA SER A 31 4.51 -9.37 8.98
C SER A 31 3.90 -9.47 10.39
N PRO A 32 2.67 -9.99 10.52
CA PRO A 32 2.02 -10.22 11.82
C PRO A 32 2.88 -10.97 12.83
N LYS A 33 3.63 -11.96 12.38
CA LYS A 33 4.53 -12.76 13.21
C LYS A 33 5.75 -11.98 13.68
N ASP A 34 6.32 -11.13 12.83
CA ASP A 34 7.48 -10.33 13.18
C ASP A 34 7.10 -9.06 13.94
N GLY A 35 5.82 -8.69 13.95
CA GLY A 35 5.32 -7.52 14.67
C GLY A 35 5.80 -6.19 14.08
N GLN A 36 6.20 -6.17 12.81
CA GLN A 36 6.75 -4.98 12.16
C GLN A 36 6.50 -4.92 10.64
N PRO A 37 6.66 -3.74 10.03
CA PRO A 37 6.70 -3.60 8.58
C PRO A 37 7.75 -4.53 7.94
N CYS A 38 7.36 -5.25 6.89
CA CYS A 38 8.20 -6.21 6.18
C CYS A 38 8.70 -5.58 4.87
N MET A 39 9.90 -4.98 4.96
CA MET A 39 10.54 -4.32 3.82
C MET A 39 11.18 -5.33 2.88
N ASP A 40 11.62 -4.89 1.70
CA ASP A 40 12.08 -5.77 0.62
C ASP A 40 13.12 -6.81 1.07
N HIS A 41 14.10 -6.39 1.87
CA HIS A 41 15.15 -7.30 2.35
C HIS A 41 14.69 -8.26 3.47
N ASP A 42 13.53 -8.01 4.08
CA ASP A 42 12.91 -8.87 5.10
C ASP A 42 12.01 -9.95 4.49
N ARG A 43 11.84 -9.94 3.15
CA ARG A 43 10.98 -10.86 2.41
C ARG A 43 11.75 -12.08 1.91
N GLN A 44 11.03 -13.19 1.82
CA GLN A 44 11.43 -14.39 1.08
C GLN A 44 10.84 -14.39 -0.34
N THR A 45 9.66 -13.78 -0.53
CA THR A 45 8.97 -13.69 -1.82
C THR A 45 8.19 -12.38 -1.89
N GLY A 46 8.08 -11.79 -3.09
CA GLY A 46 7.35 -10.54 -3.29
C GLY A 46 8.20 -9.29 -3.02
N GLU A 47 9.48 -9.33 -3.35
CA GLU A 47 10.33 -8.13 -3.40
C GLU A 47 9.74 -7.10 -4.37
N GLY A 48 9.64 -5.84 -3.94
CA GLY A 48 9.02 -4.75 -4.71
C GLY A 48 7.48 -4.77 -4.73
N VAL A 49 6.82 -5.75 -4.10
CA VAL A 49 5.35 -5.76 -3.97
C VAL A 49 4.91 -4.71 -2.95
N GLY A 50 3.97 -3.85 -3.35
CA GLY A 50 3.42 -2.81 -2.48
C GLY A 50 1.98 -3.08 -2.03
N PRO A 51 1.45 -2.22 -1.14
CA PRO A 51 0.02 -2.14 -0.87
C PRO A 51 -0.77 -1.75 -2.13
N GLN A 52 -1.85 -2.48 -2.41
CA GLN A 52 -2.82 -2.16 -3.45
C GLN A 52 -4.14 -1.71 -2.80
N GLU A 53 -4.62 -0.53 -3.20
CA GLU A 53 -5.89 0.04 -2.72
C GLU A 53 -7.09 -0.57 -3.45
N TYR A 54 -8.06 -1.01 -2.67
CA TYR A 54 -9.40 -1.41 -3.10
C TYR A 54 -10.46 -0.55 -2.43
N THR A 55 -11.56 -0.31 -3.13
CA THR A 55 -12.78 0.18 -2.50
C THR A 55 -13.53 -1.00 -1.92
N LEU A 56 -13.77 -0.98 -0.62
CA LEU A 56 -14.50 -2.03 0.10
C LEU A 56 -15.96 -1.64 0.21
N ILE A 57 -16.80 -2.19 -0.65
CA ILE A 57 -18.23 -1.92 -0.72
C ILE A 57 -18.95 -2.67 0.40
N LYS A 58 -19.80 -1.98 1.17
CA LYS A 58 -20.63 -2.59 2.21
C LYS A 58 -22.02 -2.87 1.66
N LEU A 59 -22.38 -4.14 1.52
CA LEU A 59 -23.71 -4.57 1.10
C LEU A 59 -24.50 -5.04 2.33
N LYS A 60 -25.50 -4.26 2.74
CA LYS A 60 -26.28 -4.54 3.95
C LYS A 60 -27.21 -5.73 3.71
N VAL A 61 -27.10 -6.76 4.54
CA VAL A 61 -28.03 -7.90 4.54
C VAL A 61 -29.38 -7.44 5.11
N LEU A 62 -30.44 -7.68 4.35
CA LEU A 62 -31.82 -7.31 4.71
C LEU A 62 -32.55 -8.50 5.31
N GLU A 63 -33.51 -8.22 6.20
CA GLU A 63 -34.43 -9.25 6.68
C GLU A 63 -35.38 -9.71 5.54
N PRO A 64 -35.77 -11.00 5.49
CA PRO A 64 -35.38 -12.08 6.40
C PRO A 64 -33.95 -12.57 6.17
N TYR A 65 -33.19 -12.73 7.24
CA TYR A 65 -31.81 -13.25 7.15
C TYR A 65 -31.78 -14.73 6.75
N PRO A 66 -30.75 -15.17 6.02
CA PRO A 66 -30.45 -16.59 5.86
C PRO A 66 -30.37 -17.30 7.22
N LEU A 67 -30.75 -18.57 7.25
CA LEU A 67 -30.86 -19.35 8.50
C LEU A 67 -29.59 -19.26 9.36
N ARG A 68 -28.41 -19.27 8.75
CA ARG A 68 -27.13 -19.17 9.47
C ARG A 68 -26.85 -17.82 10.11
N LEU A 69 -27.45 -16.75 9.61
CA LEU A 69 -27.28 -15.38 10.12
C LEU A 69 -28.37 -15.00 11.13
N SER A 70 -29.39 -15.84 11.34
CA SER A 70 -30.49 -15.59 12.27
C SER A 70 -30.06 -15.27 13.71
N GLY A 71 -28.98 -15.91 14.19
CA GLY A 71 -28.41 -15.66 15.52
C GLY A 71 -27.73 -14.30 15.69
N LEU A 72 -27.58 -13.53 14.61
CA LEU A 72 -27.00 -12.19 14.60
C LEU A 72 -28.07 -11.09 14.48
N LYS A 73 -29.35 -11.45 14.68
CA LYS A 73 -30.45 -10.49 14.66
C LYS A 73 -30.22 -9.38 15.69
N GLY A 74 -30.41 -8.13 15.26
CA GLY A 74 -30.16 -6.93 16.08
C GLY A 74 -28.82 -6.25 15.80
N LYS A 75 -27.88 -6.89 15.09
CA LYS A 75 -26.68 -6.24 14.55
C LYS A 75 -26.86 -5.92 13.06
N ASN A 76 -26.16 -4.90 12.56
CA ASN A 76 -26.05 -4.72 11.11
C ASN A 76 -25.04 -5.72 10.55
N ILE A 77 -25.42 -6.41 9.49
CA ILE A 77 -24.59 -7.41 8.83
C ILE A 77 -24.29 -6.90 7.42
N PHE A 78 -23.01 -6.89 7.05
CA PHE A 78 -22.55 -6.45 5.74
C PHE A 78 -21.72 -7.54 5.07
N LEU A 79 -22.07 -7.86 3.83
CA LEU A 79 -21.12 -8.49 2.91
C LEU A 79 -20.17 -7.41 2.42
N VAL A 80 -18.87 -7.63 2.58
CA VAL A 80 -17.86 -6.64 2.19
C VAL A 80 -17.13 -7.10 0.93
N ALA A 81 -17.31 -6.36 -0.16
CA ALA A 81 -16.81 -6.72 -1.48
C ALA A 81 -15.72 -5.76 -1.95
N ALA A 82 -14.56 -6.29 -2.35
CA ALA A 82 -13.45 -5.47 -2.84
C ALA A 82 -13.61 -5.18 -4.35
N THR A 83 -13.48 -3.92 -4.75
CA THR A 83 -13.48 -3.50 -6.16
C THR A 83 -12.40 -2.47 -6.47
N LEU A 84 -11.81 -2.57 -7.66
CA LEU A 84 -10.91 -1.56 -8.23
C LEU A 84 -11.66 -0.50 -9.05
N ARG A 85 -12.96 -0.69 -9.29
CA ARG A 85 -13.80 0.14 -10.16
C ARG A 85 -15.03 0.65 -9.42
N PRO A 86 -14.86 1.57 -8.43
CA PRO A 86 -15.98 2.12 -7.67
C PRO A 86 -16.98 2.87 -8.56
N GLU A 87 -16.54 3.40 -9.71
CA GLU A 87 -17.40 4.09 -10.67
C GLU A 87 -18.49 3.19 -11.27
N THR A 88 -18.29 1.87 -11.24
CA THR A 88 -19.24 0.92 -11.85
C THR A 88 -20.37 0.49 -10.91
N MET A 89 -20.35 0.92 -9.65
CA MET A 89 -21.30 0.45 -8.62
C MET A 89 -22.76 0.87 -8.87
N PHE A 90 -23.00 1.81 -9.78
CA PHE A 90 -24.35 2.14 -10.25
C PHE A 90 -25.02 1.00 -11.03
N GLY A 91 -24.24 0.05 -11.56
CA GLY A 91 -24.72 -1.02 -12.43
C GLY A 91 -24.82 -2.38 -11.75
N GLN A 92 -24.85 -2.41 -10.41
CA GLN A 92 -24.93 -3.66 -9.68
C GLN A 92 -26.27 -4.36 -9.88
N THR A 93 -26.25 -5.62 -10.29
CA THR A 93 -27.45 -6.49 -10.38
C THR A 93 -27.55 -7.49 -9.24
N ASN A 94 -26.41 -7.93 -8.71
CA ASN A 94 -26.31 -8.95 -7.66
C ASN A 94 -24.93 -8.91 -6.97
N CYS A 95 -24.74 -9.79 -6.00
CA CYS A 95 -23.46 -10.05 -5.36
C CYS A 95 -23.04 -11.50 -5.63
N TRP A 96 -21.76 -11.75 -5.87
CA TRP A 96 -21.20 -13.06 -6.10
C TRP A 96 -20.48 -13.59 -4.86
N VAL A 97 -20.77 -14.83 -4.54
CA VAL A 97 -20.02 -15.64 -3.57
C VAL A 97 -19.79 -17.02 -4.15
N ARG A 98 -18.73 -17.68 -3.69
CA ARG A 98 -18.39 -19.03 -4.13
C ARG A 98 -18.97 -20.04 -3.15
N PRO A 99 -19.86 -20.96 -3.60
CA PRO A 99 -20.61 -21.82 -2.67
C PRO A 99 -19.72 -22.70 -1.77
N ASP A 100 -18.61 -23.20 -2.30
CA ASP A 100 -17.65 -24.09 -1.65
C ASP A 100 -16.50 -23.35 -0.93
N MET A 101 -16.55 -22.02 -0.86
CA MET A 101 -15.55 -21.22 -0.13
C MET A 101 -15.99 -21.01 1.32
N LYS A 102 -15.02 -21.04 2.24
CA LYS A 102 -15.23 -20.73 3.66
C LYS A 102 -15.22 -19.22 3.88
N TYR A 103 -16.28 -18.71 4.49
CA TYR A 103 -16.41 -17.32 4.92
C TYR A 103 -16.53 -17.24 6.44
N ILE A 104 -16.18 -16.09 6.97
CA ILE A 104 -16.35 -15.75 8.37
C ILE A 104 -17.17 -14.46 8.49
N GLY A 105 -18.02 -14.41 9.51
CA GLY A 105 -18.58 -13.18 10.06
C GLY A 105 -17.78 -12.76 11.27
N PHE A 106 -17.24 -11.55 11.29
CA PHE A 106 -16.50 -11.00 12.44
C PHE A 106 -17.03 -9.64 12.85
N GLU A 107 -16.86 -9.30 14.13
CA GLU A 107 -17.28 -8.01 14.68
C GLU A 107 -16.23 -6.92 14.43
N THR A 108 -16.67 -5.78 13.89
CA THR A 108 -15.82 -4.61 13.64
C THR A 108 -15.69 -3.74 14.89
N ALA A 109 -14.81 -2.74 14.85
CA ALA A 109 -14.68 -1.72 15.89
C ALA A 109 -15.99 -0.92 16.13
N SER A 110 -16.86 -0.82 15.12
CA SER A 110 -18.18 -0.18 15.24
C SER A 110 -19.26 -1.08 15.84
N GLY A 111 -18.97 -2.38 16.04
CA GLY A 111 -19.94 -3.39 16.46
C GLY A 111 -20.79 -3.98 15.32
N ASP A 112 -20.55 -3.55 14.07
CA ASP A 112 -21.16 -4.17 12.89
C ASP A 112 -20.52 -5.55 12.61
N ILE A 113 -21.22 -6.41 11.87
CA ILE A 113 -20.69 -7.70 11.44
C ILE A 113 -20.30 -7.64 9.96
N PHE A 114 -19.03 -7.89 9.66
CA PHE A 114 -18.54 -8.03 8.30
C PHE A 114 -18.39 -9.49 7.91
N ILE A 115 -18.84 -9.86 6.70
CA ILE A 115 -18.71 -11.19 6.14
C ILE A 115 -17.72 -11.17 4.96
N CYS A 116 -16.62 -11.89 5.11
CA CYS A 116 -15.56 -12.08 4.09
C CYS A 116 -14.75 -13.35 4.37
N THR A 117 -13.65 -13.58 3.66
CA THR A 117 -12.70 -14.65 3.97
C THR A 117 -11.84 -14.34 5.20
N GLN A 118 -11.30 -15.39 5.84
CA GLN A 118 -10.38 -15.24 6.99
C GLN A 118 -9.17 -14.36 6.66
N ARG A 119 -8.61 -14.49 5.46
CA ARG A 119 -7.45 -13.70 5.02
C ARG A 119 -7.78 -12.21 4.91
N ALA A 120 -8.96 -11.88 4.37
CA ALA A 120 -9.39 -10.50 4.26
C ALA A 120 -9.64 -9.87 5.64
N ALA A 121 -10.31 -10.60 6.54
CA ALA A 121 -10.48 -10.15 7.92
C ALA A 121 -9.14 -9.95 8.65
N ARG A 122 -8.15 -10.83 8.42
CA ARG A 122 -6.79 -10.66 8.96
C ARG A 122 -6.18 -9.35 8.45
N ASN A 123 -6.18 -9.08 7.14
CA ASN A 123 -5.70 -7.80 6.60
C ASN A 123 -6.44 -6.60 7.24
N MET A 124 -7.77 -6.64 7.30
CA MET A 124 -8.58 -5.58 7.90
C MET A 124 -8.25 -5.35 9.39
N SER A 125 -7.98 -6.42 10.15
CA SER A 125 -7.64 -6.31 11.57
C SER A 125 -6.35 -5.54 11.85
N TYR A 126 -5.43 -5.50 10.88
CA TYR A 126 -4.21 -4.69 10.93
C TYR A 126 -4.38 -3.27 10.38
N GLN A 127 -5.58 -2.91 9.91
CA GLN A 127 -5.91 -1.61 9.31
C GLN A 127 -6.90 -0.81 10.16
N GLY A 128 -7.11 -1.22 11.42
CA GLY A 128 -8.00 -0.53 12.37
C GLY A 128 -9.49 -0.88 12.22
N TYR A 129 -9.84 -1.96 11.51
CA TYR A 129 -11.24 -2.35 11.35
C TYR A 129 -11.80 -3.14 12.54
N THR A 130 -10.93 -3.77 13.33
CA THR A 130 -11.29 -4.52 14.53
C THR A 130 -10.98 -3.70 15.77
N LYS A 131 -11.63 -4.03 16.89
CA LYS A 131 -11.44 -3.32 18.16
C LYS A 131 -9.99 -3.36 18.63
N ASP A 132 -9.37 -4.54 18.53
CA ASP A 132 -7.98 -4.78 18.89
C ASP A 132 -7.19 -5.10 17.62
N ASN A 133 -6.01 -4.48 17.46
CA ASN A 133 -5.17 -4.61 16.27
C ASN A 133 -4.71 -6.07 16.08
N GLY A 134 -4.88 -6.61 14.88
CA GLY A 134 -4.50 -7.98 14.53
C GLY A 134 -5.40 -9.09 15.10
N VAL A 135 -6.44 -8.74 15.88
CA VAL A 135 -7.38 -9.71 16.48
C VAL A 135 -8.68 -9.70 15.70
N VAL A 136 -9.07 -10.87 15.17
CA VAL A 136 -10.33 -11.05 14.44
C VAL A 136 -11.38 -11.71 15.35
N PRO A 137 -12.35 -10.97 15.93
CA PRO A 137 -13.40 -11.54 16.77
C PRO A 137 -14.47 -12.23 15.89
N VAL A 138 -14.19 -13.47 15.50
CA VAL A 138 -15.10 -14.29 14.68
C VAL A 138 -16.36 -14.61 15.49
N VAL A 139 -17.52 -14.20 14.95
CA VAL A 139 -18.84 -14.48 15.53
C VAL A 139 -19.57 -15.60 14.80
N LYS A 140 -19.16 -15.91 13.55
CA LYS A 140 -19.75 -16.97 12.75
C LYS A 140 -18.78 -17.50 11.69
N GLU A 141 -18.79 -18.81 11.49
CA GLU A 141 -18.21 -19.45 10.31
C GLU A 141 -19.34 -20.01 9.43
N LEU A 142 -19.16 -19.95 8.11
CA LEU A 142 -20.16 -20.41 7.15
C LEU A 142 -19.52 -20.73 5.79
N MET A 143 -20.18 -21.58 5.01
CA MET A 143 -19.90 -21.79 3.59
C MET A 143 -20.65 -20.76 2.75
N GLY A 144 -20.13 -20.42 1.57
CA GLY A 144 -20.79 -19.50 0.65
C GLY A 144 -22.19 -19.96 0.24
N GLU A 145 -22.44 -21.28 0.20
CA GLU A 145 -23.75 -21.85 -0.09
C GLU A 145 -24.82 -21.40 0.92
N GLU A 146 -24.44 -21.16 2.18
CA GLU A 146 -25.36 -20.86 3.28
C GLU A 146 -25.85 -19.40 3.29
N ILE A 147 -25.27 -18.55 2.43
CA ILE A 147 -25.67 -17.14 2.23
C ILE A 147 -26.30 -16.89 0.86
N LEU A 148 -26.42 -17.90 0.01
CA LEU A 148 -27.09 -17.78 -1.28
C LEU A 148 -28.57 -17.39 -1.10
N GLY A 149 -29.04 -16.51 -1.98
CA GLY A 149 -30.41 -15.98 -1.95
C GLY A 149 -30.66 -14.89 -0.90
N ALA A 150 -29.66 -14.49 -0.10
CA ALA A 150 -29.80 -13.37 0.82
C ALA A 150 -30.09 -12.07 0.06
N SER A 151 -31.08 -11.30 0.54
CA SER A 151 -31.39 -9.97 0.03
C SER A 151 -30.42 -8.92 0.57
N LEU A 152 -29.96 -8.03 -0.30
CA LEU A 152 -28.98 -7.00 -0.01
C LEU A 152 -29.47 -5.61 -0.43
N SER A 153 -29.15 -4.61 0.38
CA SER A 153 -29.11 -3.20 -0.05
C SER A 153 -27.67 -2.86 -0.41
N ALA A 154 -27.46 -2.43 -1.65
CA ALA A 154 -26.15 -2.09 -2.19
C ALA A 154 -26.09 -0.60 -2.56
N PRO A 155 -24.93 0.05 -2.41
CA PRO A 155 -24.81 1.46 -2.69
C PRO A 155 -24.86 1.77 -4.18
N LEU A 156 -25.34 2.98 -4.51
CA LEU A 156 -25.39 3.59 -5.85
C LEU A 156 -26.28 2.93 -6.90
N THR A 157 -26.51 1.61 -6.86
CA THR A 157 -27.35 0.92 -7.85
C THR A 157 -28.80 1.42 -7.87
N SER A 158 -29.42 1.36 -9.04
CA SER A 158 -30.84 1.67 -9.22
C SER A 158 -31.76 0.58 -8.63
N TYR A 159 -31.24 -0.65 -8.45
CA TYR A 159 -31.97 -1.74 -7.82
C TYR A 159 -31.95 -1.60 -6.29
N LYS A 160 -33.10 -1.29 -5.69
CA LYS A 160 -33.23 -1.13 -4.23
C LYS A 160 -32.83 -2.39 -3.44
N VAL A 161 -33.09 -3.56 -4.02
CA VAL A 161 -32.74 -4.87 -3.45
C VAL A 161 -32.08 -5.71 -4.54
N ILE A 162 -30.93 -6.26 -4.22
CA ILE A 162 -30.22 -7.26 -5.04
C ILE A 162 -29.98 -8.52 -4.21
N TYR A 163 -29.50 -9.60 -4.82
CA TYR A 163 -29.34 -10.89 -4.14
C TYR A 163 -27.92 -11.44 -4.19
N VAL A 164 -27.60 -12.31 -3.23
CA VAL A 164 -26.38 -13.12 -3.24
C VAL A 164 -26.58 -14.32 -4.17
N LEU A 165 -25.74 -14.44 -5.20
CA LEU A 165 -25.79 -15.47 -6.22
C LEU A 165 -24.47 -16.25 -6.30
N PRO A 166 -24.49 -17.51 -6.78
CA PRO A 166 -23.30 -18.35 -6.84
C PRO A 166 -22.43 -18.04 -8.07
N MET A 167 -21.12 -17.90 -7.86
CA MET A 167 -20.10 -17.86 -8.91
C MET A 167 -18.98 -18.85 -8.60
N LEU A 168 -18.64 -19.72 -9.55
CA LEU A 168 -17.76 -20.87 -9.29
C LEU A 168 -16.28 -20.56 -9.48
N THR A 169 -15.95 -19.42 -10.08
CA THR A 169 -14.59 -19.06 -10.51
C THR A 169 -13.94 -17.98 -9.65
N ILE A 170 -14.53 -17.63 -8.49
CA ILE A 170 -13.93 -16.67 -7.55
C ILE A 170 -12.66 -17.27 -6.96
N LYS A 171 -11.56 -16.51 -7.05
CA LYS A 171 -10.28 -16.86 -6.45
C LYS A 171 -10.26 -16.51 -4.97
N GLU A 172 -9.65 -17.38 -4.17
CA GLU A 172 -9.51 -17.20 -2.71
C GLU A 172 -8.34 -16.26 -2.35
N ASP A 173 -7.44 -16.03 -3.31
CA ASP A 173 -6.18 -15.35 -3.13
C ASP A 173 -6.22 -13.85 -3.48
N LYS A 174 -7.39 -13.27 -3.80
CA LYS A 174 -7.53 -11.84 -4.06
C LYS A 174 -8.82 -11.25 -3.48
N GLY A 175 -8.70 -10.11 -2.83
CA GLY A 175 -9.83 -9.41 -2.24
C GLY A 175 -10.49 -10.18 -1.10
N THR A 176 -11.81 -10.08 -0.99
CA THR A 176 -12.57 -10.56 0.19
C THR A 176 -13.27 -11.90 -0.01
N GLY A 177 -13.12 -12.52 -1.19
CA GLY A 177 -13.94 -13.66 -1.62
C GLY A 177 -15.40 -13.31 -1.95
N VAL A 178 -15.79 -12.04 -1.80
CA VAL A 178 -17.10 -11.50 -2.17
C VAL A 178 -16.89 -10.51 -3.30
N VAL A 179 -17.65 -10.65 -4.39
CA VAL A 179 -17.48 -9.82 -5.59
C VAL A 179 -18.81 -9.13 -5.94
N THR A 180 -18.75 -7.87 -6.33
CA THR A 180 -19.92 -7.13 -6.87
C THR A 180 -20.19 -7.52 -8.31
N SER A 181 -21.44 -7.74 -8.69
CA SER A 181 -21.81 -8.09 -10.08
C SER A 181 -22.22 -6.87 -10.88
N VAL A 182 -21.43 -6.47 -11.86
CA VAL A 182 -21.73 -5.39 -12.80
C VAL A 182 -21.72 -5.93 -14.24
N PRO A 183 -22.77 -6.66 -14.66
CA PRO A 183 -22.79 -7.39 -15.93
C PRO A 183 -22.83 -6.50 -17.19
N SER A 184 -22.96 -5.19 -17.04
CA SER A 184 -22.81 -4.23 -18.16
C SER A 184 -21.35 -4.05 -18.59
N ASP A 185 -20.39 -4.20 -17.66
CA ASP A 185 -19.00 -3.75 -17.82
C ASP A 185 -17.94 -4.76 -17.38
N SER A 186 -18.37 -5.91 -16.84
CA SER A 186 -17.52 -7.02 -16.44
C SER A 186 -17.91 -8.31 -17.18
N PRO A 187 -17.04 -8.84 -18.05
CA PRO A 187 -17.31 -10.08 -18.79
C PRO A 187 -17.58 -11.29 -17.88
N ASP A 188 -16.83 -11.41 -16.79
CA ASP A 188 -16.97 -12.48 -15.80
C ASP A 188 -18.39 -12.46 -15.18
N ASP A 189 -18.86 -11.28 -14.81
CA ASP A 189 -20.17 -11.07 -14.20
C ASP A 189 -21.29 -11.43 -15.18
N LEU A 190 -21.21 -10.94 -16.41
CA LEU A 190 -22.20 -11.24 -17.43
C LEU A 190 -22.28 -12.74 -17.74
N ALA A 191 -21.14 -13.42 -17.84
CA ALA A 191 -21.10 -14.84 -18.14
C ALA A 191 -21.77 -15.67 -17.03
N ALA A 192 -21.43 -15.41 -15.77
CA ALA A 192 -22.05 -16.08 -14.61
C ALA A 192 -23.56 -15.74 -14.50
N PHE A 193 -23.92 -14.49 -14.79
CA PHE A 193 -25.31 -14.04 -14.79
C PHE A 193 -26.15 -14.72 -15.88
N ARG A 194 -25.61 -14.83 -17.10
CA ARG A 194 -26.24 -15.56 -18.21
C ARG A 194 -26.37 -17.05 -17.93
N ASP A 195 -25.37 -17.66 -17.29
CA ASP A 195 -25.43 -19.06 -16.87
C ASP A 195 -26.63 -19.31 -15.95
N LEU A 196 -26.85 -18.45 -14.95
CA LEU A 196 -27.99 -18.56 -14.04
C LEU A 196 -29.33 -18.31 -14.74
N LYS A 197 -29.40 -17.33 -15.65
CA LYS A 197 -30.61 -17.10 -16.46
C LYS A 197 -30.96 -18.31 -17.31
N LYS A 198 -29.98 -18.89 -18.03
CA LYS A 198 -30.22 -19.99 -18.98
C LYS A 198 -30.45 -21.34 -18.29
N LYS A 199 -29.70 -21.66 -17.23
CA LYS A 199 -29.65 -23.01 -16.65
C LYS A 199 -30.51 -23.09 -15.39
N GLN A 200 -31.78 -23.49 -15.55
CA GLN A 200 -32.69 -23.71 -14.40
C GLN A 200 -32.12 -24.73 -13.39
N ALA A 201 -31.40 -25.76 -13.86
CA ALA A 201 -30.73 -26.72 -12.99
C ALA A 201 -29.69 -26.08 -12.05
N LEU A 202 -29.01 -25.01 -12.48
CA LEU A 202 -28.04 -24.29 -11.66
C LEU A 202 -28.74 -23.51 -10.54
N ARG A 203 -29.86 -22.86 -10.86
CA ARG A 203 -30.74 -22.21 -9.88
C ARG A 203 -31.29 -23.20 -8.86
N ALA A 204 -31.82 -24.33 -9.33
CA ALA A 204 -32.37 -25.38 -8.49
C ALA A 204 -31.32 -26.01 -7.56
N LYS A 205 -30.10 -26.27 -8.06
CA LYS A 205 -28.99 -26.83 -7.26
C LYS A 205 -28.70 -26.00 -6.01
N TYR A 206 -28.74 -24.68 -6.15
CA TYR A 206 -28.35 -23.73 -5.09
C TYR A 206 -29.55 -23.03 -4.43
N GLY A 207 -30.78 -23.51 -4.67
CA GLY A 207 -31.99 -22.95 -4.07
C GLY A 207 -32.29 -21.49 -4.48
N ILE A 208 -31.77 -21.02 -5.61
CA ILE A 208 -31.99 -19.67 -6.11
C ILE A 208 -33.35 -19.60 -6.82
N LYS A 209 -34.18 -18.64 -6.41
CA LYS A 209 -35.50 -18.41 -7.01
C LYS A 209 -35.42 -17.51 -8.24
N ASP A 210 -36.45 -17.58 -9.08
CA ASP A 210 -36.50 -16.86 -10.35
C ASP A 210 -36.55 -15.34 -10.17
N ASP A 211 -37.22 -14.86 -9.12
CA ASP A 211 -37.28 -13.44 -8.74
C ASP A 211 -35.93 -12.86 -8.36
N MET A 212 -34.97 -13.70 -7.97
CA MET A 212 -33.61 -13.29 -7.62
C MET A 212 -32.69 -13.08 -8.83
N VAL A 213 -33.11 -13.49 -10.04
CA VAL A 213 -32.25 -13.50 -11.23
C VAL A 213 -32.95 -12.90 -12.46
N LEU A 214 -34.14 -13.40 -12.80
CA LEU A 214 -34.78 -13.09 -14.08
C LEU A 214 -35.19 -11.61 -14.24
N PRO A 215 -35.68 -10.90 -13.21
CA PRO A 215 -36.06 -9.49 -13.34
C PRO A 215 -34.88 -8.51 -13.49
N PHE A 216 -33.67 -8.96 -13.20
CA PHE A 216 -32.48 -8.10 -13.26
C PHE A 216 -31.92 -8.10 -14.68
N GLU A 217 -31.59 -6.93 -15.22
CA GLU A 217 -30.92 -6.79 -16.51
C GLU A 217 -29.66 -5.93 -16.34
N PRO A 218 -28.64 -6.10 -17.21
CA PRO A 218 -27.49 -5.21 -17.22
C PRO A 218 -27.90 -3.74 -17.32
N VAL A 219 -27.34 -2.90 -16.46
CA VAL A 219 -27.68 -1.49 -16.36
C VAL A 219 -26.62 -0.67 -17.11
N PRO A 220 -27.00 0.16 -18.10
CA PRO A 220 -26.05 1.00 -18.81
C PRO A 220 -25.57 2.15 -17.91
N ILE A 221 -24.30 2.12 -17.52
CA ILE A 221 -23.71 3.12 -16.59
C ILE A 221 -22.59 3.94 -17.22
N LEU A 222 -21.93 3.38 -18.23
CA LEU A 222 -20.87 4.02 -18.97
C LEU A 222 -20.94 3.61 -20.43
N GLU A 223 -20.43 4.47 -21.30
CA GLU A 223 -20.32 4.23 -22.73
C GLU A 223 -18.84 4.13 -23.09
N ILE A 224 -18.44 3.01 -23.70
CA ILE A 224 -17.09 2.83 -24.23
C ILE A 224 -17.17 2.93 -25.75
N PRO A 225 -16.47 3.90 -26.38
CA PRO A 225 -16.41 4.02 -27.83
C PRO A 225 -16.05 2.69 -28.50
N GLY A 226 -16.86 2.27 -29.47
CA GLY A 226 -16.69 1.00 -30.20
C GLY A 226 -17.32 -0.23 -29.53
N PHE A 227 -17.74 -0.17 -28.26
CA PHE A 227 -18.49 -1.26 -27.59
C PHE A 227 -19.91 -0.85 -27.16
N GLY A 228 -20.17 0.45 -27.03
CA GLY A 228 -21.48 1.00 -26.63
C GLY A 228 -21.67 1.07 -25.12
N ASN A 229 -22.94 1.11 -24.69
CA ASN A 229 -23.35 1.31 -23.30
C ASN A 229 -23.48 0.01 -22.47
N LEU A 230 -23.29 -1.15 -23.10
CA LEU A 230 -23.28 -2.47 -22.49
C LEU A 230 -22.05 -3.23 -22.97
N ALA A 231 -20.86 -2.69 -22.67
CA ALA A 231 -19.62 -3.12 -23.28
C ALA A 231 -19.28 -4.60 -23.04
N ALA A 232 -19.57 -5.12 -21.83
CA ALA A 232 -19.41 -6.54 -21.53
C ALA A 232 -20.35 -7.43 -22.35
N VAL A 233 -21.57 -6.95 -22.62
CA VAL A 233 -22.55 -7.67 -23.44
C VAL A 233 -22.05 -7.78 -24.87
N THR A 234 -21.68 -6.66 -25.48
CA THR A 234 -21.16 -6.59 -26.84
C THR A 234 -19.96 -7.52 -27.04
N ILE A 235 -18.92 -7.41 -26.21
CA ILE A 235 -17.70 -8.19 -26.40
C ILE A 235 -17.89 -9.69 -26.12
N CYS A 236 -18.75 -10.05 -25.14
CA CYS A 236 -19.02 -11.46 -24.85
C CYS A 236 -19.80 -12.12 -25.99
N ASP A 237 -20.70 -11.39 -26.65
CA ASP A 237 -21.44 -11.87 -27.81
C ASP A 237 -20.53 -12.01 -29.04
N GLU A 238 -19.63 -11.05 -29.28
CA GLU A 238 -18.62 -11.12 -30.34
C GLU A 238 -17.68 -12.33 -30.18
N LEU A 239 -17.17 -12.56 -28.97
CA LEU A 239 -16.28 -13.70 -28.66
C LEU A 239 -17.04 -15.03 -28.47
N LYS A 240 -18.37 -15.00 -28.59
CA LYS A 240 -19.26 -16.16 -28.44
C LYS A 240 -19.01 -16.89 -27.12
N ILE A 241 -18.97 -16.15 -26.02
CA ILE A 241 -18.81 -16.68 -24.66
C ILE A 241 -20.14 -17.29 -24.21
N GLN A 242 -20.11 -18.54 -23.76
CA GLN A 242 -21.32 -19.29 -23.40
C GLN A 242 -21.38 -19.67 -21.93
N SER A 243 -20.24 -19.63 -21.24
CA SER A 243 -20.10 -20.13 -19.87
C SER A 243 -19.08 -19.31 -19.09
N GLN A 244 -19.28 -19.18 -17.78
CA GLN A 244 -18.28 -18.59 -16.87
C GLN A 244 -16.96 -19.39 -16.81
N ASN A 245 -16.92 -20.59 -17.40
CA ASN A 245 -15.73 -21.43 -17.49
C ASN A 245 -14.87 -21.16 -18.72
N ASP A 246 -15.28 -20.29 -19.65
CA ASP A 246 -14.53 -19.94 -20.87
C ASP A 246 -13.35 -18.98 -20.54
N ARG A 247 -12.44 -19.43 -19.64
CA ARG A 247 -11.43 -18.59 -18.97
C ARG A 247 -10.54 -17.80 -19.92
N GLU A 248 -10.07 -18.41 -21.01
CA GLU A 248 -9.20 -17.76 -21.99
C GLU A 248 -9.93 -16.59 -22.67
N LYS A 249 -11.16 -16.83 -23.16
CA LYS A 249 -11.99 -15.80 -23.80
C LYS A 249 -12.40 -14.70 -22.83
N LEU A 250 -12.73 -15.05 -21.59
CA LEU A 250 -13.07 -14.07 -20.54
C LEU A 250 -11.88 -13.18 -20.20
N THR A 251 -10.67 -13.75 -20.16
CA THR A 251 -9.43 -12.99 -19.95
C THR A 251 -9.19 -12.02 -21.11
N GLU A 252 -9.30 -12.50 -22.35
CA GLU A 252 -9.19 -11.65 -23.54
C GLU A 252 -10.21 -10.51 -23.54
N ALA A 253 -11.47 -10.81 -23.22
CA ALA A 253 -12.54 -9.82 -23.12
C ALA A 253 -12.24 -8.76 -22.06
N LYS A 254 -11.75 -9.19 -20.89
CA LYS A 254 -11.44 -8.31 -19.76
C LYS A 254 -10.29 -7.37 -20.07
N GLU A 255 -9.21 -7.86 -20.69
CA GLU A 255 -8.06 -7.03 -21.06
C GLU A 255 -8.45 -5.95 -22.07
N LYS A 256 -9.25 -6.30 -23.09
CA LYS A 256 -9.76 -5.37 -24.10
C LYS A 256 -10.65 -4.28 -23.49
N LEU A 257 -11.55 -4.64 -22.56
CA LEU A 257 -12.47 -3.68 -21.94
C LEU A 257 -11.82 -2.82 -20.86
N TYR A 258 -10.96 -3.39 -20.02
CA TYR A 258 -10.46 -2.71 -18.83
C TYR A 258 -9.61 -1.47 -19.18
N LEU A 259 -8.65 -1.63 -20.09
CA LEU A 259 -7.80 -0.53 -20.55
C LEU A 259 -8.61 0.54 -21.27
N LYS A 260 -9.48 0.13 -22.19
CA LYS A 260 -10.27 1.08 -22.98
C LYS A 260 -11.29 1.83 -22.13
N GLY A 261 -11.96 1.13 -21.22
CA GLY A 261 -12.91 1.74 -20.28
C GLY A 261 -12.26 2.81 -19.43
N PHE A 262 -11.04 2.58 -18.91
CA PHE A 262 -10.37 3.56 -18.06
C PHE A 262 -10.08 4.90 -18.78
N TYR A 263 -9.60 4.86 -20.01
CA TYR A 263 -9.17 6.06 -20.74
C TYR A 263 -10.26 6.72 -21.60
N GLU A 264 -11.14 5.90 -22.19
CA GLU A 264 -12.15 6.35 -23.17
C GLU A 264 -13.58 6.26 -22.63
N GLY A 265 -13.80 5.60 -21.49
CA GLY A 265 -15.13 5.44 -20.90
C GLY A 265 -15.73 6.77 -20.46
N VAL A 266 -16.98 6.99 -20.86
CA VAL A 266 -17.77 8.18 -20.52
C VAL A 266 -18.94 7.78 -19.64
N MET A 267 -19.12 8.44 -18.51
CA MET A 267 -20.23 8.16 -17.59
C MET A 267 -21.58 8.55 -18.19
N LEU A 268 -22.60 7.73 -17.94
CA LEU A 268 -23.99 7.97 -18.37
C LEU A 268 -24.91 8.39 -17.21
N VAL A 269 -24.49 8.14 -15.97
CA VAL A 269 -25.30 8.34 -14.77
C VAL A 269 -25.45 9.83 -14.42
N ASP A 270 -26.65 10.22 -13.99
CA ASP A 270 -26.95 11.59 -13.55
C ASP A 270 -25.98 12.07 -12.46
N GLY A 271 -25.54 13.33 -12.57
CA GLY A 271 -24.50 13.91 -11.73
C GLY A 271 -23.07 13.72 -12.26
N PHE A 272 -22.82 12.68 -13.07
CA PHE A 272 -21.51 12.42 -13.69
C PHE A 272 -21.56 12.33 -15.22
N LYS A 273 -22.75 12.47 -15.81
CA LYS A 273 -23.00 12.33 -17.24
C LYS A 273 -22.01 13.14 -18.10
N GLY A 274 -21.39 12.46 -19.07
CA GLY A 274 -20.44 13.06 -20.01
C GLY A 274 -19.00 13.20 -19.49
N GLN A 275 -18.73 12.87 -18.24
CA GLN A 275 -17.38 12.95 -17.66
C GLN A 275 -16.60 11.64 -17.89
N LYS A 276 -15.27 11.74 -17.99
CA LYS A 276 -14.39 10.58 -18.16
C LYS A 276 -14.18 9.84 -16.84
N ILE A 277 -14.02 8.51 -16.92
CA ILE A 277 -13.82 7.64 -15.74
C ILE A 277 -12.63 8.09 -14.88
N GLN A 278 -11.49 8.42 -15.50
CA GLN A 278 -10.28 8.86 -14.80
C GLN A 278 -10.54 10.06 -13.85
N ASP A 279 -11.47 10.95 -14.21
CA ASP A 279 -11.75 12.18 -13.47
C ASP A 279 -12.77 11.94 -12.35
N VAL A 280 -13.69 10.98 -12.52
CA VAL A 280 -14.79 10.74 -11.58
C VAL A 280 -14.54 9.59 -10.60
N LYS A 281 -13.60 8.69 -10.88
CA LYS A 281 -13.36 7.48 -10.08
C LYS A 281 -13.11 7.79 -8.60
N LYS A 282 -12.17 8.70 -8.31
CA LYS A 282 -11.84 9.12 -6.94
C LYS A 282 -12.98 9.92 -6.27
N PRO A 283 -13.63 10.89 -6.95
CA PRO A 283 -14.83 11.53 -6.41
C PRO A 283 -15.97 10.58 -6.04
N ILE A 284 -16.26 9.56 -6.87
CA ILE A 284 -17.31 8.56 -6.60
C ILE A 284 -16.93 7.68 -5.41
N GLN A 285 -15.67 7.22 -5.34
CA GLN A 285 -15.14 6.49 -4.18
C GLN A 285 -15.31 7.30 -2.90
N LYS A 286 -14.88 8.56 -2.91
CA LYS A 286 -15.00 9.47 -1.77
C LYS A 286 -16.46 9.67 -1.34
N ARG A 287 -17.37 9.85 -2.29
CA ARG A 287 -18.82 9.98 -2.00
C ARG A 287 -19.37 8.76 -1.24
N MET A 288 -18.98 7.54 -1.62
CA MET A 288 -19.43 6.33 -0.91
C MET A 288 -18.81 6.21 0.49
N ILE A 289 -17.55 6.60 0.64
CA ILE A 289 -16.86 6.60 1.94
C ILE A 289 -17.51 7.61 2.89
N ASP A 290 -17.72 8.85 2.42
CA ASP A 290 -18.33 9.92 3.21
C ASP A 290 -19.78 9.57 3.63
N ALA A 291 -20.48 8.73 2.84
CA ALA A 291 -21.82 8.21 3.16
C ALA A 291 -21.81 6.99 4.10
N GLY A 292 -20.64 6.40 4.40
CA GLY A 292 -20.52 5.19 5.21
C GLY A 292 -20.86 3.88 4.48
N ASP A 293 -20.99 3.93 3.15
CA ASP A 293 -21.35 2.82 2.26
C ASP A 293 -20.12 2.05 1.74
N ALA A 294 -18.94 2.65 1.81
CA ALA A 294 -17.68 2.01 1.44
C ALA A 294 -16.55 2.41 2.40
N LEU A 295 -15.47 1.62 2.40
CA LEU A 295 -14.25 1.87 3.17
C LEU A 295 -13.00 1.63 2.29
N ILE A 296 -11.82 2.07 2.75
CA ILE A 296 -10.55 1.83 2.07
C ILE A 296 -9.92 0.53 2.57
N TYR A 297 -9.82 -0.47 1.71
CA TYR A 297 -9.17 -1.75 2.02
C TYR A 297 -7.86 -1.85 1.24
N MET A 298 -6.77 -2.13 1.96
CA MET A 298 -5.47 -2.36 1.34
C MET A 298 -5.12 -3.83 1.39
N GLU A 299 -4.55 -4.36 0.31
CA GLU A 299 -4.08 -5.76 0.24
C GLU A 299 -2.72 -5.79 -0.47
N PRO A 300 -1.82 -6.73 -0.15
CA PRO A 300 -0.63 -6.92 -0.98
C PRO A 300 -1.03 -7.25 -2.43
N GLU A 301 -0.49 -6.53 -3.43
CA GLU A 301 -0.85 -6.73 -4.85
C GLU A 301 -0.64 -8.18 -5.32
N LYS A 302 0.39 -8.80 -4.75
CA LYS A 302 0.76 -10.21 -4.89
C LYS A 302 1.09 -10.75 -3.50
N GLN A 303 1.09 -12.08 -3.37
CA GLN A 303 1.49 -12.72 -2.12
C GLN A 303 2.93 -12.31 -1.73
N VAL A 304 3.10 -11.92 -0.47
CA VAL A 304 4.39 -11.60 0.13
C VAL A 304 4.60 -12.54 1.31
N MET A 305 5.74 -13.23 1.32
CA MET A 305 6.16 -14.10 2.42
C MET A 305 7.36 -13.47 3.12
N SER A 306 7.31 -13.33 4.44
CA SER A 306 8.46 -12.87 5.23
C SER A 306 9.54 -13.95 5.33
N ARG A 307 10.77 -13.58 5.72
CA ARG A 307 11.83 -14.56 6.04
C ARG A 307 11.48 -15.48 7.22
N SER A 308 10.57 -15.08 8.09
CA SER A 308 10.08 -15.91 9.20
C SER A 308 8.94 -16.86 8.79
N LEU A 309 8.67 -16.98 7.49
CA LEU A 309 7.63 -17.82 6.88
C LEU A 309 6.20 -17.42 7.28
N ASP A 310 5.96 -16.13 7.55
CA ASP A 310 4.62 -15.58 7.71
C ASP A 310 4.11 -15.00 6.39
N GLU A 311 2.82 -15.17 6.11
CA GLU A 311 2.16 -14.51 5.00
C GLU A 311 1.85 -13.07 5.43
N CYS A 312 2.47 -12.11 4.75
CA CYS A 312 2.35 -10.70 5.09
C CYS A 312 0.96 -10.15 4.73
N VAL A 313 0.57 -9.11 5.46
CA VAL A 313 -0.65 -8.31 5.25
C VAL A 313 -0.27 -6.88 4.91
N VAL A 314 -1.24 -6.04 4.57
CA VAL A 314 -1.05 -4.59 4.70
C VAL A 314 -1.58 -4.14 6.05
N ALA A 315 -0.75 -3.44 6.81
CA ALA A 315 -1.10 -2.85 8.09
C ALA A 315 -1.07 -1.32 8.01
N LEU A 316 -1.95 -0.66 8.76
CA LEU A 316 -1.88 0.77 9.01
C LEU A 316 -1.05 0.98 10.28
N CYS A 317 0.25 1.25 10.11
CA CYS A 317 1.21 1.29 11.20
C CYS A 317 1.56 2.72 11.59
N ASP A 318 1.75 2.91 12.89
CA ASP A 318 2.56 3.99 13.44
C ASP A 318 4.02 3.77 13.03
N GLN A 319 4.63 4.75 12.37
CA GLN A 319 6.02 4.63 11.95
C GLN A 319 6.62 6.03 11.73
N TRP A 320 7.92 6.15 11.97
CA TRP A 320 8.70 7.30 11.54
C TRP A 320 9.07 7.18 10.06
N TYR A 321 8.86 8.26 9.31
CA TYR A 321 9.13 8.35 7.88
C TYR A 321 10.12 9.45 7.56
N LEU A 322 10.85 9.33 6.45
CA LEU A 322 11.55 10.43 5.78
C LEU A 322 10.64 11.01 4.68
N ASP A 323 10.38 12.31 4.73
CA ASP A 323 9.51 13.02 3.76
C ASP A 323 10.26 13.35 2.46
N TYR A 324 10.57 12.34 1.65
CA TYR A 324 11.11 12.59 0.30
C TYR A 324 10.05 13.13 -0.69
N GLY A 325 8.79 13.24 -0.25
CA GLY A 325 7.70 13.84 -1.02
C GLY A 325 7.75 15.38 -1.04
N GLU A 326 8.41 16.00 -0.05
CA GLU A 326 8.53 17.44 0.09
C GLU A 326 9.03 18.11 -1.21
N GLU A 327 8.21 19.01 -1.77
CA GLU A 327 8.49 19.65 -3.07
C GLU A 327 9.84 20.36 -3.12
N ASN A 328 10.21 21.05 -2.04
CA ASN A 328 11.47 21.80 -2.00
C ASN A 328 12.68 20.87 -1.91
N TRP A 329 12.63 19.83 -1.08
CA TRP A 329 13.71 18.85 -0.98
C TRP A 329 13.89 18.09 -2.29
N LYS A 330 12.78 17.60 -2.87
CA LYS A 330 12.78 16.96 -4.20
C LYS A 330 13.42 17.85 -5.26
N LYS A 331 13.04 19.13 -5.31
CA LYS A 331 13.61 20.09 -6.26
C LYS A 331 15.13 20.27 -6.09
N GLN A 332 15.62 20.35 -4.86
CA GLN A 332 17.05 20.45 -4.59
C GLN A 332 17.79 19.16 -5.01
N THR A 333 17.21 18.00 -4.74
CA THR A 333 17.76 16.70 -5.16
C THR A 333 17.75 16.52 -6.67
N SER A 334 16.69 16.92 -7.37
CA SER A 334 16.67 16.95 -8.84
C SER A 334 17.73 17.89 -9.42
N GLN A 335 18.02 19.01 -8.73
CA GLN A 335 19.11 19.89 -9.14
C GLN A 335 20.49 19.27 -8.91
N CYS A 336 20.67 18.52 -7.82
CA CYS A 336 21.88 17.72 -7.59
C CYS A 336 22.07 16.66 -8.69
N LEU A 337 21.00 15.93 -9.06
CA LEU A 337 21.03 14.94 -10.13
C LEU A 337 21.48 15.51 -11.49
N LYS A 338 21.13 16.76 -11.81
CA LYS A 338 21.59 17.42 -13.04
C LYS A 338 23.11 17.59 -13.09
N ASN A 339 23.75 17.75 -11.93
CA ASN A 339 25.21 17.90 -11.83
C ASN A 339 25.93 16.56 -11.72
N LEU A 340 25.22 15.51 -11.29
CA LEU A 340 25.76 14.16 -11.16
C LEU A 340 26.05 13.53 -12.52
N GLU A 341 27.23 12.93 -12.69
CA GLU A 341 27.58 12.11 -13.84
C GLU A 341 27.04 10.68 -13.65
N THR A 342 26.20 10.21 -14.58
CA THR A 342 25.51 8.91 -14.49
C THR A 342 26.06 7.85 -15.43
N PHE A 343 27.07 8.18 -16.24
CA PHE A 343 27.77 7.34 -17.21
C PHE A 343 26.91 6.80 -18.37
N CYS A 344 25.58 6.92 -18.28
CA CYS A 344 24.64 6.71 -19.39
C CYS A 344 23.29 7.41 -19.12
N GLU A 345 22.54 7.65 -20.20
CA GLU A 345 21.20 8.26 -20.16
C GLU A 345 20.14 7.35 -19.52
N GLU A 346 20.30 6.03 -19.63
CA GLU A 346 19.35 5.09 -19.02
C GLU A 346 19.37 5.18 -17.49
N ALA A 347 20.56 5.25 -16.89
CA ALA A 347 20.69 5.45 -15.45
C ALA A 347 20.08 6.79 -15.01
N ARG A 348 20.32 7.87 -15.77
CA ARG A 348 19.72 9.19 -15.49
C ARG A 348 18.20 9.14 -15.50
N ARG A 349 17.57 8.56 -16.53
CA ARG A 349 16.12 8.41 -16.62
C ARG A 349 15.55 7.60 -15.45
N ASN A 350 16.25 6.56 -15.00
CA ASN A 350 15.81 5.78 -13.84
C ASN A 350 15.85 6.59 -12.55
N PHE A 351 16.86 7.45 -12.35
CA PHE A 351 16.85 8.41 -11.24
C PHE A 351 15.70 9.39 -11.34
N GLU A 352 15.48 10.01 -12.50
CA GLU A 352 14.37 10.97 -12.71
C GLU A 352 13.02 10.34 -12.39
N ALA A 353 12.73 9.15 -12.94
CA ALA A 353 11.51 8.40 -12.66
C ALA A 353 11.37 8.06 -11.17
N SER A 354 12.48 7.72 -10.50
CA SER A 354 12.49 7.42 -9.07
C SER A 354 12.21 8.67 -8.24
N LEU A 355 12.86 9.81 -8.53
CA LEU A 355 12.65 11.07 -7.81
C LEU A 355 11.22 11.59 -7.97
N ASP A 356 10.64 11.46 -9.17
CA ASP A 356 9.26 11.87 -9.43
C ASP A 356 8.27 11.03 -8.61
N TRP A 357 8.48 9.72 -8.59
CA TRP A 357 7.59 8.78 -7.91
C TRP A 357 7.78 8.77 -6.38
N LEU A 358 8.99 9.04 -5.89
CA LEU A 358 9.30 8.94 -4.47
C LEU A 358 8.45 9.91 -3.63
N GLN A 359 7.91 9.38 -2.54
CA GLN A 359 7.13 10.09 -1.52
C GLN A 359 7.77 9.76 -0.16
N ASP A 360 6.99 9.73 0.91
CA ASP A 360 7.45 9.29 2.21
C ASP A 360 8.15 7.92 2.13
N HIS A 361 9.20 7.72 2.93
CA HIS A 361 9.88 6.44 3.09
C HIS A 361 9.92 6.03 4.57
N ALA A 362 9.44 4.84 4.87
CA ALA A 362 9.44 4.28 6.22
C ALA A 362 10.88 4.05 6.72
N CYS A 363 11.34 4.81 7.72
CA CYS A 363 12.74 4.76 8.17
C CYS A 363 12.96 4.04 9.51
N SER A 364 11.89 3.57 10.16
CA SER A 364 11.92 2.93 11.49
C SER A 364 11.37 1.51 11.51
N ARG A 365 11.87 0.66 12.41
CA ARG A 365 11.45 -0.73 12.64
C ARG A 365 11.55 -1.11 14.12
N THR A 366 10.83 -2.13 14.59
CA THR A 366 10.84 -2.52 16.02
C THR A 366 11.70 -3.76 16.31
N TYR A 367 12.07 -4.52 15.28
CA TYR A 367 12.80 -5.78 15.37
C TYR A 367 13.97 -5.84 14.37
N GLY A 368 15.04 -6.55 14.76
CA GLY A 368 16.28 -6.68 14.00
C GLY A 368 17.48 -6.00 14.68
N LEU A 369 18.59 -5.90 13.94
CA LEU A 369 19.82 -5.25 14.39
C LEU A 369 19.98 -3.89 13.70
N GLY A 370 20.42 -2.88 14.43
CA GLY A 370 20.66 -1.54 13.89
C GLY A 370 20.92 -0.53 14.99
N THR A 371 20.83 0.74 14.64
CA THR A 371 20.93 1.84 15.61
C THR A 371 19.52 2.29 16.03
N ARG A 372 19.30 2.56 17.32
CA ARG A 372 18.02 3.08 17.83
C ARG A 372 17.81 4.54 17.42
N LEU A 373 16.57 4.95 17.21
CA LEU A 373 16.22 6.37 17.10
C LEU A 373 16.51 7.05 18.46
N PRO A 374 17.23 8.18 18.47
CA PRO A 374 17.73 8.75 19.73
C PRO A 374 16.68 9.43 20.59
N TRP A 375 15.55 9.85 20.01
CA TRP A 375 14.40 10.43 20.72
C TRP A 375 13.27 9.43 20.99
N ASP A 376 13.32 8.24 20.38
CA ASP A 376 12.31 7.20 20.53
C ASP A 376 12.94 5.80 20.42
N GLU A 377 13.60 5.39 21.50
CA GLU A 377 14.46 4.20 21.54
C GLU A 377 13.72 2.88 21.29
N GLN A 378 12.38 2.87 21.27
CA GLN A 378 11.60 1.69 20.89
C GLN A 378 11.82 1.31 19.41
N TRP A 379 12.21 2.28 18.58
CA TRP A 379 12.46 2.09 17.16
C TRP A 379 13.96 1.97 16.85
N LEU A 380 14.28 1.05 15.95
CA LEU A 380 15.54 0.99 15.23
C LEU A 380 15.41 1.67 13.88
N ILE A 381 16.51 2.25 13.39
CA ILE A 381 16.62 2.76 12.03
C ILE A 381 16.76 1.56 11.07
N GLU A 382 16.03 1.59 9.96
CA GLU A 382 16.11 0.57 8.93
C GLU A 382 17.33 0.76 8.00
N SER A 383 17.76 -0.32 7.35
CA SER A 383 19.05 -0.42 6.65
C SER A 383 19.23 0.53 5.46
N LEU A 384 18.18 0.91 4.75
CA LEU A 384 18.25 1.86 3.63
C LEU A 384 18.29 3.32 4.10
N SER A 385 17.99 3.57 5.38
CA SER A 385 17.96 4.90 5.98
C SER A 385 19.24 5.22 6.75
N ASP A 386 19.88 4.23 7.39
CA ASP A 386 21.17 4.42 8.07
C ASP A 386 22.40 4.29 7.14
N SER A 387 22.17 3.99 5.85
CA SER A 387 23.20 3.75 4.84
C SER A 387 23.39 4.90 3.83
N THR A 388 22.85 6.10 4.08
CA THR A 388 22.77 7.14 3.04
C THR A 388 23.96 8.11 2.99
N ILE A 389 24.63 8.36 4.12
CA ILE A 389 25.74 9.33 4.24
C ILE A 389 26.98 8.74 4.95
N TYR A 390 27.02 7.42 5.11
CA TYR A 390 28.09 6.74 5.85
C TYR A 390 29.48 6.87 5.20
N MET A 391 29.56 7.34 3.97
CA MET A 391 30.82 7.64 3.27
C MET A 391 31.60 8.75 3.98
N ALA A 392 30.92 9.73 4.58
CA ALA A 392 31.56 10.74 5.42
C ALA A 392 32.29 10.10 6.61
N PHE A 393 31.72 9.05 7.20
CA PHE A 393 32.35 8.32 8.30
C PHE A 393 33.62 7.58 7.85
N TYR A 394 33.73 7.14 6.59
CA TYR A 394 34.95 6.49 6.10
C TYR A 394 36.19 7.39 6.23
N THR A 395 36.03 8.69 6.01
CA THR A 395 37.14 9.66 6.08
C THR A 395 37.78 9.69 7.47
N VAL A 396 37.00 9.49 8.52
CA VAL A 396 37.43 9.61 9.93
C VAL A 396 37.55 8.26 10.66
N ALA A 397 37.01 7.18 10.10
CA ALA A 397 36.98 5.87 10.75
C ALA A 397 38.38 5.40 11.18
N HIS A 398 39.40 5.61 10.34
CA HIS A 398 40.76 5.20 10.64
C HIS A 398 41.37 5.91 11.87
N LEU A 399 40.90 7.12 12.21
CA LEU A 399 41.32 7.88 13.40
C LEU A 399 40.47 7.59 14.64
N LEU A 400 39.24 7.12 14.43
CA LEU A 400 38.31 6.78 15.50
C LEU A 400 38.41 5.32 15.91
N GLN A 401 38.25 4.37 14.98
CA GLN A 401 38.22 2.93 15.25
C GLN A 401 39.54 2.20 14.92
N GLY A 402 40.46 2.84 14.18
CA GLY A 402 41.80 2.28 13.90
C GLY A 402 41.81 0.94 13.16
N GLY A 403 40.77 0.63 12.38
CA GLY A 403 40.63 -0.66 11.70
C GLY A 403 39.99 -1.77 12.55
N HIS A 404 39.67 -1.53 13.83
CA HIS A 404 38.91 -2.48 14.64
C HIS A 404 37.43 -2.46 14.26
N LEU A 405 36.93 -3.55 13.66
CA LEU A 405 35.62 -3.60 13.01
C LEU A 405 34.44 -3.25 13.93
N SER A 406 34.46 -3.70 15.18
CA SER A 406 33.39 -3.37 16.15
C SER A 406 33.64 -2.09 16.95
N GLY A 407 34.75 -1.39 16.70
CA GLY A 407 35.12 -0.16 17.43
C GLY A 407 35.35 -0.32 18.93
N GLN A 408 35.55 -1.55 19.43
CA GLN A 408 35.74 -1.83 20.86
C GLN A 408 37.18 -1.61 21.35
N ALA A 409 38.16 -1.56 20.44
CA ALA A 409 39.53 -1.21 20.79
C ALA A 409 39.68 0.29 21.07
N GLU A 410 40.80 0.68 21.65
CA GLU A 410 41.10 2.09 21.88
C GLU A 410 41.19 2.86 20.57
N SER A 411 40.67 4.09 20.58
CA SER A 411 40.77 5.01 19.46
C SER A 411 42.23 5.43 19.24
N PRO A 412 42.73 5.47 17.98
CA PRO A 412 44.05 6.01 17.67
C PRO A 412 44.25 7.46 18.15
N LEU A 413 43.20 8.28 18.09
CA LEU A 413 43.22 9.63 18.67
C LEU A 413 42.85 9.66 20.15
N GLY A 414 42.56 8.53 20.80
CA GLY A 414 42.14 8.47 22.19
C GLY A 414 40.82 9.20 22.47
N ILE A 415 39.95 9.30 21.46
CA ILE A 415 38.59 9.88 21.59
C ILE A 415 37.64 8.76 22.01
N ARG A 416 36.92 8.94 23.11
CA ARG A 416 35.93 7.93 23.57
C ARG A 416 34.63 8.05 22.75
N PRO A 417 33.91 6.94 22.49
CA PRO A 417 32.67 6.98 21.74
C PRO A 417 31.64 7.98 22.30
N GLN A 418 31.47 8.06 23.62
CA GLN A 418 30.49 8.97 24.25
C GLN A 418 30.90 10.46 24.16
N GLN A 419 32.13 10.78 23.75
CA GLN A 419 32.57 12.17 23.57
C GLN A 419 32.18 12.76 22.21
N MET A 420 31.75 11.92 21.25
CA MET A 420 31.31 12.36 19.93
C MET A 420 29.84 12.78 19.96
N THR A 421 29.58 13.93 20.58
CA THR A 421 28.23 14.56 20.63
C THR A 421 27.84 15.15 19.27
N LYS A 422 26.59 15.60 19.14
CA LYS A 422 26.09 16.33 17.97
C LYS A 422 27.06 17.45 17.57
N GLU A 423 27.41 18.31 18.51
CA GLU A 423 28.18 19.53 18.23
C GLU A 423 29.62 19.21 17.81
N VAL A 424 30.16 18.07 18.26
CA VAL A 424 31.46 17.57 17.79
C VAL A 424 31.37 17.10 16.34
N TRP A 425 30.32 16.34 15.99
CA TRP A 425 30.08 15.95 14.61
C TRP A 425 29.80 17.14 13.69
N ASP A 426 29.02 18.11 14.16
CA ASP A 426 28.73 19.35 13.44
C ASP A 426 30.04 20.08 13.08
N TYR A 427 30.97 20.22 14.03
CA TYR A 427 32.26 20.86 13.77
C TYR A 427 33.12 20.13 12.74
N VAL A 428 33.13 18.79 12.80
CA VAL A 428 33.89 17.95 11.85
C VAL A 428 33.33 18.08 10.43
N PHE A 429 32.01 18.03 10.27
CA PHE A 429 31.38 17.90 8.95
C PHE A 429 30.80 19.19 8.36
N PHE A 430 30.60 20.24 9.15
CA PHE A 430 30.15 21.54 8.66
C PHE A 430 31.28 22.56 8.75
N LYS A 431 31.59 23.17 7.61
CA LYS A 431 32.73 24.09 7.48
C LYS A 431 32.67 25.23 8.49
N ASP A 432 31.50 25.85 8.63
CA ASP A 432 31.28 27.05 9.45
C ASP A 432 30.73 26.75 10.85
N ALA A 433 30.69 25.48 11.26
CA ALA A 433 30.25 25.14 12.62
C ALA A 433 31.27 25.59 13.67
N PRO A 434 30.81 26.17 14.81
CA PRO A 434 31.70 26.62 15.86
C PRO A 434 32.33 25.45 16.62
N PHE A 435 33.55 25.64 17.14
CA PHE A 435 34.19 24.63 17.97
C PHE A 435 33.36 24.40 19.26
N PRO A 436 32.99 23.15 19.58
CA PRO A 436 32.04 22.87 20.65
C PRO A 436 32.71 22.84 22.02
N LYS A 437 31.89 22.91 23.08
CA LYS A 437 32.35 22.63 24.44
C LYS A 437 32.58 21.12 24.61
N THR A 438 33.82 20.68 24.43
CA THR A 438 34.20 19.26 24.54
C THR A 438 35.47 19.07 25.36
N GLN A 439 35.68 17.83 25.84
CA GLN A 439 36.92 17.40 26.50
C GLN A 439 37.97 16.90 25.51
N ILE A 440 37.64 16.84 24.22
CA ILE A 440 38.56 16.42 23.17
C ILE A 440 39.49 17.60 22.84
N PRO A 441 40.82 17.44 22.86
CA PRO A 441 41.77 18.45 22.40
C PRO A 441 41.44 18.92 20.98
N LYS A 442 41.44 20.24 20.77
CA LYS A 442 41.06 20.86 19.49
C LYS A 442 41.83 20.30 18.30
N GLU A 443 43.13 20.08 18.45
CA GLU A 443 44.02 19.47 17.44
C GLU A 443 43.49 18.14 16.90
N LYS A 444 42.87 17.31 17.76
CA LYS A 444 42.33 16.01 17.36
C LYS A 444 41.05 16.15 16.56
N VAL A 445 40.18 17.08 16.94
CA VAL A 445 38.93 17.34 16.20
C VAL A 445 39.23 18.03 14.87
N ASP A 446 40.21 18.95 14.85
CA ASP A 446 40.72 19.58 13.63
C ASP A 446 41.26 18.53 12.66
N ARG A 447 42.00 17.53 13.17
CA ARG A 447 42.48 16.43 12.34
C ARG A 447 41.35 15.63 11.67
N LEU A 448 40.25 15.38 12.38
CA LEU A 448 39.07 14.73 11.79
C LEU A 448 38.43 15.59 10.70
N LYS A 449 38.33 16.91 10.95
CA LYS A 449 37.80 17.89 10.00
C LYS A 449 38.66 17.99 8.74
N GLU A 450 39.98 18.03 8.89
CA GLU A 450 40.95 18.03 7.79
C GLU A 450 40.80 16.81 6.89
N GLU A 451 40.68 15.60 7.46
CA GLU A 451 40.48 14.38 6.65
C GLU A 451 39.15 14.44 5.88
N PHE A 452 38.06 14.87 6.51
CA PHE A 452 36.77 15.00 5.82
C PHE A 452 36.83 16.03 4.69
N GLU A 453 37.30 17.25 4.98
CA GLU A 453 37.37 18.34 3.98
C GLU A 453 38.35 18.05 2.84
N PHE A 454 39.34 17.18 3.06
CA PHE A 454 40.25 16.72 2.01
C PHE A 454 39.62 15.67 1.09
N TRP A 455 38.92 14.68 1.67
CA TRP A 455 38.42 13.52 0.93
C TRP A 455 37.02 13.70 0.33
N TYR A 456 36.20 14.62 0.84
CA TYR A 456 34.86 14.88 0.28
C TYR A 456 34.93 15.96 -0.83
N PRO A 457 34.10 15.89 -1.88
CA PRO A 457 32.93 15.02 -2.07
C PRO A 457 33.24 13.58 -2.52
N VAL A 458 32.22 12.71 -2.59
CA VAL A 458 32.37 11.34 -3.12
C VAL A 458 32.53 11.39 -4.64
N ASP A 459 33.73 11.11 -5.15
CA ASP A 459 34.02 11.15 -6.59
C ASP A 459 33.26 10.07 -7.40
N LEU A 460 33.18 8.86 -6.86
CA LEU A 460 32.57 7.72 -7.56
C LEU A 460 31.88 6.78 -6.57
N ARG A 461 30.65 6.39 -6.91
CA ARG A 461 29.88 5.36 -6.21
C ARG A 461 29.41 4.31 -7.20
N THR A 462 29.99 3.11 -7.15
CA THR A 462 29.61 1.99 -8.01
C THR A 462 28.57 1.08 -7.35
N SER A 463 27.61 0.59 -8.12
CA SER A 463 26.51 -0.27 -7.65
C SER A 463 25.85 -1.02 -8.82
N GLY A 464 25.10 -2.07 -8.51
CA GLY A 464 24.09 -2.63 -9.40
C GLY A 464 22.92 -1.65 -9.63
N LYS A 465 22.19 -1.86 -10.74
CA LYS A 465 21.05 -1.02 -11.18
C LYS A 465 19.85 -1.06 -10.23
N ASP A 466 19.75 -2.11 -9.44
CA ASP A 466 18.73 -2.37 -8.43
C ASP A 466 18.73 -1.33 -7.29
N LEU A 467 19.86 -0.67 -7.02
CA LEU A 467 19.94 0.36 -5.97
C LEU A 467 19.56 1.78 -6.42
N ILE A 468 19.37 2.01 -7.73
CA ILE A 468 18.94 3.32 -8.26
C ILE A 468 17.59 3.76 -7.64
N PRO A 469 16.52 2.95 -7.66
CA PRO A 469 15.21 3.38 -7.18
C PRO A 469 15.08 3.50 -5.65
N ASN A 470 16.12 3.16 -4.88
CA ASN A 470 16.12 3.20 -3.43
C ASN A 470 17.38 3.89 -2.88
N HIS A 471 18.38 3.14 -2.42
CA HIS A 471 19.59 3.60 -1.74
C HIS A 471 20.31 4.75 -2.46
N LEU A 472 20.51 4.69 -3.78
CA LEU A 472 21.21 5.76 -4.50
C LEU A 472 20.37 7.03 -4.62
N SER A 473 19.04 6.90 -4.74
CA SER A 473 18.14 8.05 -4.67
C SER A 473 18.17 8.66 -3.26
N TYR A 474 18.11 7.83 -2.20
CA TYR A 474 18.18 8.28 -0.81
C TYR A 474 19.53 8.92 -0.47
N PHE A 475 20.62 8.39 -1.03
CA PHE A 475 21.96 8.96 -0.96
C PHE A 475 21.95 10.42 -1.43
N LEU A 476 21.36 10.71 -2.59
CA LEU A 476 21.26 12.09 -3.10
C LEU A 476 20.40 12.97 -2.19
N TYR A 477 19.22 12.49 -1.79
CA TYR A 477 18.35 13.24 -0.87
C TYR A 477 19.07 13.62 0.43
N ASN A 478 19.70 12.66 1.09
CA ASN A 478 20.35 12.90 2.37
C ASN A 478 21.62 13.76 2.24
N HIS A 479 22.40 13.63 1.16
CA HIS A 479 23.53 14.54 0.92
C HIS A 479 23.06 15.98 0.77
N VAL A 480 22.00 16.21 -0.02
CA VAL A 480 21.40 17.54 -0.20
C VAL A 480 20.82 18.10 1.10
N ALA A 481 20.20 17.26 1.93
CA ALA A 481 19.65 17.68 3.22
C ALA A 481 20.73 18.05 4.24
N VAL A 482 21.85 17.33 4.28
CA VAL A 482 22.91 17.56 5.27
C VAL A 482 23.84 18.68 4.85
N TRP A 483 24.22 18.73 3.56
CA TRP A 483 25.15 19.72 3.02
C TRP A 483 24.53 20.52 1.85
N PRO A 484 23.50 21.36 2.11
CA PRO A 484 22.75 22.04 1.05
C PRO A 484 23.57 23.05 0.21
N GLU A 485 24.70 23.52 0.77
CA GLU A 485 25.53 24.58 0.18
C GLU A 485 26.91 24.10 -0.30
N GLN A 486 27.32 22.87 0.02
CA GLN A 486 28.62 22.33 -0.41
C GLN A 486 28.43 21.57 -1.72
N ARG A 487 28.93 22.16 -2.80
CA ARG A 487 28.93 21.61 -4.17
C ARG A 487 30.22 20.88 -4.45
#